data_AF-A0A924RCK5-F1
#
_entry.id   AF-A0A924RCK5-F1
#
_cell.length_a   1.000
_cell.length_b   1.000
_cell.length_c   1.000
_cell.angle_alpha   90.00
_cell.angle_beta   90.00
_cell.angle_gamma   90.00
#
_symmetry.space_group_name_H-M   'P 1'
#
loop_
_entity.id
_entity.type
_entity.pdbx_description
1 polymer ?
#
loop_
_entity_poly.entity_id
_entity_poly.type
_entity_poly.pdbx_seq_one_letter_code
_entity_poly.pdbx_strand_id
1 'polypeptide(L)'
;LTDSRNAHIGPCHYDACPGDRKWAYVRLEGRAFGDVPLNLEYKLEVWDSPNSAGIIIDAIRAAKIAKDRGIGGALLSASSYLMKSPPEQRPDDLGRDMLEKYISGELER
;
A
#
# COMPACT_ATOMS: atom_id res chain seq x y z
N LEU A 1 5.46 20.37 15.84
CA LEU A 1 5.44 18.90 15.72
C LEU A 1 6.03 18.41 14.38
N THR A 2 6.93 19.17 13.74
CA THR A 2 7.47 18.88 12.40
C THR A 2 8.90 18.32 12.42
N ASP A 3 9.39 17.86 13.58
CA ASP A 3 10.73 17.30 13.69
C ASP A 3 10.70 15.81 13.31
N SER A 4 11.41 15.44 12.25
CA SER A 4 11.52 14.07 11.74
C SER A 4 12.13 13.09 12.75
N ARG A 5 12.67 13.58 13.87
CA ARG A 5 13.26 12.77 14.96
C ARG A 5 12.24 12.14 15.91
N ASN A 6 10.98 12.53 15.85
CA ASN A 6 9.93 12.01 16.75
C ASN A 6 9.16 10.81 16.17
N ALA A 7 9.56 10.30 15.01
CA ALA A 7 8.97 9.12 14.39
C ALA A 7 9.94 7.94 14.46
N HIS A 8 9.51 6.82 15.04
CA HIS A 8 10.24 5.56 15.02
C HIS A 8 9.44 4.53 14.22
N ILE A 9 10.01 4.02 13.14
CA ILE A 9 9.43 2.97 12.31
C ILE A 9 10.52 1.99 11.89
N GLY A 10 10.28 0.70 12.11
CA GLY A 10 11.26 -0.33 11.78
C GLY A 10 10.81 -1.71 12.25
N PRO A 11 11.43 -2.77 11.71
CA PRO A 11 11.22 -4.12 12.22
C PRO A 11 11.70 -4.18 13.68
N CYS A 12 10.79 -4.44 14.61
CA CYS A 12 11.08 -4.35 16.05
C CYS A 12 11.70 -5.63 16.62
N HIS A 13 11.25 -6.81 16.17
CA HIS A 13 11.80 -8.09 16.62
C HIS A 13 11.39 -9.23 15.66
N TYR A 14 12.25 -10.23 15.49
CA TYR A 14 11.87 -11.51 14.90
C TYR A 14 11.58 -12.49 16.04
N ASP A 15 10.31 -12.66 16.38
CA ASP A 15 9.88 -13.75 17.24
C ASP A 15 9.79 -15.03 16.41
N ALA A 16 10.41 -16.12 16.84
CA ALA A 16 10.37 -17.40 16.10
C ALA A 16 8.98 -18.08 16.07
N CYS A 17 7.97 -17.49 16.74
CA CYS A 17 6.70 -18.16 17.05
C CYS A 17 5.39 -17.58 16.43
N PRO A 18 5.38 -16.72 15.39
CA PRO A 18 4.13 -16.44 14.70
C PRO A 18 4.04 -16.91 13.24
N GLY A 19 4.92 -17.76 12.71
CA GLY A 19 4.77 -18.23 11.31
C GLY A 19 4.66 -17.06 10.32
N ASP A 20 3.56 -16.98 9.54
CA ASP A 20 3.28 -15.88 8.58
C ASP A 20 2.48 -14.70 9.19
N ARG A 21 2.20 -14.72 10.50
CA ARG A 21 1.53 -13.59 11.15
C ARG A 21 2.51 -12.46 11.43
N LYS A 22 2.05 -11.25 11.14
CA LYS A 22 2.72 -10.00 11.44
C LYS A 22 1.90 -9.19 12.42
N TRP A 23 2.56 -8.76 13.49
CA TRP A 23 1.99 -7.87 14.49
C TRP A 23 2.64 -6.49 14.37
N ALA A 24 1.81 -5.44 14.39
CA ALA A 24 2.27 -4.07 14.43
C ALA A 24 1.63 -3.35 15.63
N TYR A 25 2.47 -2.87 16.53
CA TYR A 25 2.06 -1.99 17.63
C TYR A 25 2.40 -0.56 17.22
N VAL A 26 1.40 0.31 17.25
CA VAL A 26 1.56 1.71 16.84
C VAL A 26 0.97 2.60 17.91
N ARG A 27 1.74 3.63 18.29
CA ARG A 27 1.35 4.68 19.22
C ARG A 27 1.50 6.03 18.53
N LEU A 28 0.44 6.83 18.59
CA LEU A 28 0.41 8.20 18.11
C LEU A 28 0.11 9.12 19.28
N GLU A 29 0.89 10.19 19.40
CA GLU A 29 0.70 11.24 20.40
C GLU A 29 0.56 12.58 19.68
N GLY A 30 -0.47 13.32 20.04
CA GLY A 30 -0.83 14.59 19.41
C GLY A 30 -1.48 15.54 20.40
N ARG A 31 -1.96 16.67 19.87
CA ARG A 31 -2.70 17.67 20.63
C ARG A 31 -3.94 18.08 19.86
N ALA A 32 -5.06 18.21 20.57
CA ALA A 32 -6.33 18.67 20.04
C ALA A 32 -6.49 20.19 20.26
N PHE A 33 -7.70 20.72 19.99
CA PHE A 33 -8.03 22.11 20.25
C PHE A 33 -7.78 22.48 21.73
N GLY A 34 -7.18 23.65 21.97
CA GLY A 34 -6.81 24.10 23.31
C GLY A 34 -5.57 23.41 23.89
N ASP A 35 -4.68 22.87 23.04
CA ASP A 35 -3.44 22.17 23.45
C ASP A 35 -3.67 20.93 24.33
N VAL A 36 -4.88 20.39 24.34
CA VAL A 36 -5.23 19.19 25.12
C VAL A 36 -4.52 17.97 24.53
N PRO A 37 -3.79 17.18 25.34
CA PRO A 37 -3.08 15.99 24.84
C PRO A 37 -4.05 14.92 24.35
N LEU A 38 -3.71 14.29 23.23
CA LEU A 38 -4.46 13.20 22.61
C LEU A 38 -3.52 12.05 22.31
N ASN A 39 -3.88 10.85 22.74
CA ASN A 39 -3.10 9.63 22.50
C ASN A 39 -3.96 8.59 21.79
N LEU A 40 -3.36 7.86 20.86
CA LEU A 40 -3.98 6.74 20.17
C LEU A 40 -2.99 5.58 20.11
N GLU A 41 -3.40 4.43 20.63
CA GLU A 41 -2.64 3.19 20.56
C GLU A 41 -3.46 2.13 19.86
N TYR A 42 -2.83 1.38 18.95
CA TYR A 42 -3.46 0.23 18.33
C TYR A 42 -2.48 -0.91 18.10
N LYS A 43 -3.03 -2.12 18.08
CA LYS A 43 -2.37 -3.35 17.68
C LYS A 43 -3.05 -3.88 16.43
N LEU A 44 -2.28 -4.07 15.36
CA LEU A 44 -2.73 -4.70 14.13
C LEU A 44 -2.14 -6.10 14.03
N GLU A 45 -3.00 -7.11 13.87
CA GLU A 45 -2.60 -8.49 13.60
C GLU A 45 -3.07 -8.88 12.21
N VAL A 46 -2.12 -9.27 11.35
CA VAL A 46 -2.42 -9.69 9.98
C VAL A 46 -1.62 -10.94 9.64
N TRP A 47 -2.10 -11.69 8.65
CA TRP A 47 -1.28 -12.67 7.93
C TRP A 47 -0.64 -11.96 6.74
N ASP A 48 0.70 -11.92 6.68
CA ASP A 48 1.41 -11.07 5.71
C ASP A 48 1.26 -11.60 4.27
N SER A 49 1.34 -12.93 4.09
CA SER A 49 1.26 -13.54 2.75
C SER A 49 -0.14 -13.39 2.12
N PRO A 50 -1.27 -13.73 2.78
CA PRO A 50 -2.61 -13.53 2.24
C PRO A 50 -2.94 -12.06 1.96
N ASN A 51 -2.40 -11.12 2.74
CA ASN A 51 -2.69 -9.70 2.59
C ASN A 51 -2.18 -9.13 1.24
N SER A 52 -1.13 -9.74 0.69
CA SER A 52 -0.59 -9.36 -0.63
C SER A 52 -1.11 -10.23 -1.77
N ALA A 53 -1.61 -11.44 -1.50
CA ALA A 53 -2.02 -12.39 -2.53
C ALA A 53 -3.11 -11.82 -3.46
N GLY A 54 -4.11 -11.12 -2.92
CA GLY A 54 -5.16 -10.48 -3.72
C GLY A 54 -4.62 -9.43 -4.69
N ILE A 55 -3.69 -8.59 -4.21
CA ILE A 55 -3.02 -7.57 -5.03
C ILE A 55 -2.21 -8.20 -6.16
N ILE A 56 -1.52 -9.32 -5.89
CA ILE A 56 -0.72 -10.02 -6.89
C ILE A 56 -1.60 -10.68 -7.97
N ILE A 57 -2.77 -11.22 -7.60
CA ILE A 57 -3.71 -11.77 -8.59
C ILE A 57 -4.14 -10.69 -9.58
N ASP A 58 -4.49 -9.50 -9.10
CA ASP A 58 -4.90 -8.40 -9.97
C ASP A 58 -3.75 -7.86 -10.81
N ALA A 59 -2.53 -7.79 -10.26
CA ALA A 59 -1.34 -7.39 -11.00
C ALA A 59 -1.04 -8.35 -12.18
N ILE A 60 -1.14 -9.66 -11.95
CA ILE A 60 -0.94 -10.67 -13.00
C ILE A 60 -2.00 -10.53 -14.10
N ARG A 61 -3.26 -10.28 -13.72
CA ARG A 61 -4.36 -10.07 -14.67
C ARG A 61 -4.16 -8.81 -15.49
N ALA A 62 -3.73 -7.71 -14.88
CA ALA A 62 -3.39 -6.47 -15.58
C ALA A 62 -2.23 -6.66 -16.57
N ALA A 63 -1.20 -7.42 -16.17
CA ALA A 63 -0.08 -7.78 -17.04
C ALA A 63 -0.51 -8.67 -18.22
N LYS A 64 -1.47 -9.59 -18.00
CA LYS A 64 -2.04 -10.41 -19.07
C LYS A 64 -2.80 -9.56 -20.09
N ILE A 65 -3.60 -8.59 -19.64
CA ILE A 65 -4.28 -7.62 -20.51
C ILE A 65 -3.26 -6.84 -21.36
N ALA A 66 -2.16 -6.38 -20.75
CA ALA A 66 -1.12 -5.64 -21.48
C ALA A 66 -0.51 -6.49 -22.59
N LYS A 67 -0.18 -7.74 -22.25
CA LYS A 67 0.36 -8.71 -23.21
C LYS A 67 -0.60 -8.95 -24.37
N ASP A 68 -1.90 -9.09 -24.08
CA ASP A 68 -2.93 -9.31 -25.11
C ASP A 68 -3.13 -8.09 -26.01
N ARG A 69 -2.90 -6.88 -25.48
CA ARG A 69 -2.94 -5.61 -26.21
C ARG A 69 -1.61 -5.27 -26.90
N GLY A 70 -0.56 -6.08 -26.74
CA GLY A 70 0.77 -5.80 -27.31
C GLY A 70 1.52 -4.64 -26.62
N ILE A 71 1.15 -4.31 -25.39
CA ILE A 71 1.69 -3.17 -24.64
C ILE A 71 2.89 -3.64 -23.82
N GLY A 72 4.04 -3.00 -24.06
CA GLY A 72 5.28 -3.22 -23.32
C GLY A 72 5.60 -2.09 -22.35
N GLY A 73 6.54 -2.33 -21.44
CA GLY A 73 6.97 -1.37 -20.43
C GLY A 73 6.11 -1.39 -19.16
N ALA A 74 6.29 -0.37 -18.32
CA ALA A 74 5.57 -0.28 -17.05
C ALA A 74 4.11 0.15 -17.29
N LEU A 75 3.17 -0.58 -16.70
CA LEU A 75 1.75 -0.21 -16.65
C LEU A 75 1.56 0.83 -15.55
N LEU A 76 1.56 2.10 -15.91
CA LEU A 76 1.52 3.20 -14.94
C LEU A 76 0.22 3.19 -14.14
N SER A 77 -0.92 2.91 -14.78
CA SER A 77 -2.23 2.76 -14.13
C SER A 77 -2.19 1.67 -13.05
N ALA A 78 -1.83 0.44 -13.41
CA ALA A 78 -1.79 -0.69 -12.50
C ALA A 78 -0.70 -0.56 -11.44
N SER A 79 0.49 -0.08 -11.81
CA SER A 79 1.61 0.05 -10.87
C SER A 79 1.30 1.07 -9.78
N SER A 80 0.68 2.20 -10.14
CA SER A 80 0.34 3.26 -9.18
C SER A 80 -0.64 2.84 -8.09
N TYR A 81 -1.48 1.83 -8.34
CA TYR A 81 -2.46 1.33 -7.38
C TYR A 81 -2.04 0.05 -6.66
N LEU A 82 -1.28 -0.83 -7.33
CA LEU A 82 -0.97 -2.17 -6.83
C LEU A 82 0.43 -2.27 -6.17
N MET A 83 1.30 -1.27 -6.37
CA MET A 83 2.70 -1.32 -5.91
C MET A 83 3.01 -0.17 -4.96
N LYS A 84 3.81 -0.46 -3.91
CA LYS A 84 4.26 0.56 -2.94
C LYS A 84 5.29 1.56 -3.51
N SER A 85 5.94 1.21 -4.61
CA SER A 85 6.98 2.03 -5.24
C SER A 85 6.78 2.04 -6.76
N PRO A 86 5.71 2.71 -7.23
CA PRO A 86 5.45 2.83 -8.66
C PRO A 86 6.47 3.76 -9.34
N PRO A 87 6.65 3.64 -10.67
CA PRO A 87 7.47 4.59 -11.44
C PRO A 87 6.95 6.03 -11.36
N GLU A 88 5.63 6.20 -11.29
CA GLU A 88 4.95 7.47 -11.07
C GLU A 88 4.03 7.36 -9.86
N GLN A 89 4.28 8.19 -8.85
CA GLN A 89 3.46 8.26 -7.64
C GLN A 89 2.14 8.97 -7.94
N ARG A 90 1.03 8.35 -7.55
CA ARG A 90 -0.32 8.91 -7.70
C ARG A 90 -1.12 8.65 -6.43
N PRO A 91 -2.10 9.51 -6.10
CA PRO A 91 -3.09 9.21 -5.06
C PRO A 91 -3.82 7.90 -5.34
N ASP A 92 -4.11 7.10 -4.29
CA ASP A 92 -4.69 5.76 -4.42
C ASP A 92 -6.06 5.76 -5.12
N ASP A 93 -6.90 6.78 -4.87
CA ASP A 93 -8.20 6.96 -5.50
C ASP A 93 -8.06 7.17 -7.02
N LEU A 94 -7.14 8.04 -7.42
CA LEU A 94 -6.81 8.27 -8.83
C LEU A 94 -6.17 7.03 -9.46
N GLY A 95 -5.28 6.34 -8.75
CA GLY A 95 -4.67 5.09 -9.19
C GLY A 95 -5.72 4.01 -9.46
N ARG A 96 -6.72 3.89 -8.59
CA ARG A 96 -7.84 2.96 -8.76
C ARG A 96 -8.66 3.28 -10.01
N ASP A 97 -9.08 4.53 -10.17
CA ASP A 97 -9.86 4.96 -11.33
C ASP A 97 -9.12 4.72 -12.64
N MET A 98 -7.81 4.94 -12.65
CA MET A 98 -6.98 4.66 -13.82
C MET A 98 -6.84 3.17 -14.10
N LEU A 99 -6.72 2.33 -13.07
CA LEU A 99 -6.72 0.88 -13.25
C LEU A 99 -8.05 0.39 -13.85
N GLU A 100 -9.19 0.89 -13.38
CA GLU A 100 -10.51 0.55 -13.93
C GLU A 100 -10.66 0.98 -15.40
N LYS A 101 -10.19 2.19 -15.74
CA LYS A 101 -10.14 2.70 -17.12
C LYS A 101 -9.18 1.90 -18.01
N TYR A 102 -8.07 1.44 -17.45
CA TYR A 102 -7.16 0.54 -18.15
C TYR A 102 -7.82 -0.81 -18.42
N ILE A 103 -8.48 -1.41 -17.43
CA ILE A 103 -9.16 -2.71 -17.59
C ILE A 103 -10.28 -2.62 -18.64
N SER A 104 -11.09 -1.56 -18.62
CA SER A 104 -12.15 -1.30 -19.61
C SER A 104 -11.64 -0.93 -21.01
N GLY A 105 -10.36 -0.57 -21.14
CA GLY A 105 -9.74 -0.24 -22.42
C GLY A 105 -9.85 1.24 -22.83
N GLU A 106 -10.32 2.10 -21.92
CA GLU A 106 -10.33 3.56 -22.10
C GLU A 106 -8.92 4.17 -21.99
N LEU A 107 -8.03 3.50 -21.24
CA LEU A 107 -6.62 3.87 -21.12
C LEU A 107 -5.71 2.81 -21.74
N GLU A 108 -4.66 3.29 -22.41
CA GLU A 108 -3.62 2.44 -22.97
C GLU A 108 -2.77 1.79 -21.87
N ARG A 109 -2.32 2.55 -20.84
CA ARG A 109 -1.33 2.10 -19.84
C ARG A 109 -1.55 2.69 -18.45
#